data_AF-A0A6B0HM72-F1
#
_entry.id   AF-A0A6B0HM72-F1
#
_cell.length_a   1.000
_cell.length_b   1.000
_cell.length_c   1.000
_cell.angle_alpha   90.00
_cell.angle_beta   90.00
_cell.angle_gamma   90.00
#
_symmetry.space_group_name_H-M   'P 1'
#
loop_
_entity.id
_entity.type
_entity.pdbx_description
1 polymer ?
#
loop_
_entity_poly.entity_id
_entity_poly.type
_entity_poly.pdbx_seq_one_letter_code
_entity_poly.pdbx_strand_id
1 'polypeptide(L)' 'MSGYNQRIHASLGFDVRISENYAFYLKAIGRYYGLQDSKSVVLDAAANTSISYPAANSYSVMLELGVKGI' A
#
# COMPACT_ATOMS: atom_id res chain seq x y z
N MET A 1 20.08 -10.45 -6.14
CA MET A 1 20.03 -10.20 -4.68
C MET A 1 18.56 -10.19 -4.29
N SER A 2 18.13 -10.88 -3.22
CA SER A 2 16.71 -10.87 -2.82
C SER A 2 16.44 -9.61 -2.01
N GLY A 3 15.87 -8.58 -2.62
CA GLY A 3 15.47 -7.37 -1.92
C GLY A 3 14.20 -7.60 -1.08
N TYR A 4 14.04 -6.88 0.03
CA TYR A 4 12.80 -6.86 0.80
C TYR A 4 11.83 -5.84 0.22
N ASN A 5 10.54 -6.20 0.15
CA ASN A 5 9.48 -5.26 -0.18
C ASN A 5 9.25 -4.29 0.98
N GLN A 6 9.08 -3.01 0.66
CA GLN A 6 8.93 -1.95 1.65
C GLN A 6 7.56 -1.29 1.51
N ARG A 7 6.92 -0.99 2.65
CA ARG A 7 5.65 -0.27 2.69
C ARG A 7 5.71 0.81 3.76
N ILE A 8 5.43 2.05 3.36
CA ILE A 8 5.26 3.17 4.26
C ILE A 8 3.79 3.59 4.21
N HIS A 9 3.18 3.76 5.38
CA HIS A 9 1.82 4.25 5.52
C HIS A 9 1.83 5.36 6.56
N ALA A 10 1.38 6.55 6.17
CA ALA A 10 1.22 7.68 7.06
C ALA A 10 -0.19 8.25 6.88
N SER A 11 -0.79 8.74 7.97
CA SER A 11 -2.08 9.40 7.92
C SER A 11 -2.15 10.52 8.93
N LEU A 12 -2.74 11.64 8.54
CA LEU A 12 -2.98 12.80 9.40
C LEU A 12 -4.43 13.26 9.20
N GLY A 13 -5.13 13.54 10.28
CA GLY A 13 -6.52 13.95 10.21
C GLY A 13 -7.03 14.51 11.52
N PHE A 14 -8.28 14.92 11.51
CA PHE A 14 -9.00 15.36 12.69
C PHE A 14 -10.35 14.64 12.81
N ASP A 15 -10.81 14.54 14.04
CA ASP A 15 -12.11 13.98 14.40
C ASP A 15 -12.99 15.06 15.01
N VAL A 16 -14.26 15.11 14.63
CA VAL A 16 -15.27 15.98 15.23
C VAL A 16 -16.34 15.10 15.88
N ARG A 17 -16.49 15.23 17.21
CA ARG A 17 -17.59 14.59 17.94
C ARG A 17 -18.93 15.18 17.50
N ILE A 18 -19.84 14.34 17.02
CA ILE A 18 -21.22 14.73 16.68
C ILE A 18 -22.15 14.43 17.85
N SER A 19 -21.94 13.30 18.52
CA SER A 19 -22.71 12.89 19.71
C SER A 19 -21.82 12.11 20.68
N GLU A 20 -22.38 11.66 21.80
CA GLU A 20 -21.66 10.86 22.80
C GLU A 20 -21.04 9.58 22.21
N ASN A 21 -21.70 9.01 21.20
CA ASN A 21 -21.35 7.71 20.63
C ASN A 21 -20.76 7.78 19.21
N TYR A 22 -20.77 8.96 18.57
CA TYR A 22 -20.36 9.09 17.16
C TYR A 22 -19.45 10.30 16.93
N ALA A 23 -18.41 10.08 16.13
CA ALA A 23 -17.54 11.12 15.59
C ALA A 23 -17.45 11.03 14.07
N PHE A 24 -17.43 12.19 13.42
CA PHE A 24 -17.00 12.32 12.03
C PHE A 24 -15.48 12.43 11.97
N TYR A 25 -14.85 11.85 10.96
CA TYR A 25 -13.42 12.00 10.75
C TYR A 25 -13.10 12.38 9.32
N LEU A 26 -12.06 13.18 9.18
CA LEU A 26 -11.44 13.53 7.91
C LEU A 26 -9.94 13.32 8.05
N LYS A 27 -9.35 12.46 7.21
CA LYS A 27 -7.91 12.21 7.21
C LYS A 27 -7.33 12.15 5.80
N ALA A 28 -6.15 12.73 5.66
CA ALA A 28 -5.27 12.51 4.53
C ALA A 28 -4.41 11.27 4.81
N ILE A 29 -4.26 10.41 3.81
CA ILE A 29 -3.49 9.17 3.89
C ILE A 29 -2.46 9.18 2.76
N GLY A 30 -1.19 9.04 3.12
CA GLY A 30 -0.09 8.78 2.20
C GLY A 30 0.34 7.33 2.30
N ARG A 31 0.47 6.65 1.16
CA ARG A 31 0.99 5.29 1.08
C ARG A 31 2.11 5.23 0.05
N TYR A 32 3.15 4.47 0.38
CA TYR A 32 4.24 4.12 -0.53
C TYR A 32 4.46 2.61 -0.49
N TYR A 33 4.63 2.01 -1.65
CA TYR A 33 4.95 0.60 -1.84
C TYR A 33 6.18 0.51 -2.75
N GLY A 34 7.22 -0.17 -2.29
CA GLY A 34 8.38 -0.56 -3.09
C GLY A 34 8.43 -2.07 -3.21
N LEU A 35 8.08 -2.58 -4.38
CA LEU A 35 8.20 -3.99 -4.76
C LEU A 35 9.54 -4.20 -5.46
N GLN A 36 10.29 -5.20 -5.00
CA GLN A 36 11.56 -5.60 -5.61
C GLN A 36 11.32 -6.51 -6.81
N ASP A 37 12.32 -6.63 -7.69
CA ASP A 37 12.28 -7.56 -8.81
C ASP A 37 12.16 -9.00 -8.29
N SER A 38 11.32 -9.80 -8.97
CA SER A 38 11.21 -11.21 -8.61
C SER A 38 12.43 -11.97 -9.14
N LYS A 39 12.86 -13.00 -8.42
CA LYS A 39 13.82 -13.96 -8.96
C LYS A 39 13.26 -14.53 -10.28
N SER A 40 14.12 -14.67 -11.27
CA SER A 40 13.75 -15.31 -12.53
C SER A 40 13.38 -16.77 -12.27
N VAL A 41 12.20 -17.18 -12.71
CA VAL A 41 11.71 -18.55 -12.65
C VAL A 41 11.60 -19.08 -14.07
N VAL A 42 12.15 -20.27 -14.32
CA VAL A 42 12.05 -20.95 -15.61
C VAL A 42 10.70 -21.66 -15.67
N LEU A 43 9.84 -21.27 -16.62
CA LEU A 43 8.52 -21.87 -16.82
C LEU A 43 8.58 -23.21 -17.57
N ASP A 44 9.57 -23.35 -18.45
CA ASP A 44 9.80 -24.56 -19.23
C ASP A 44 11.30 -24.83 -19.35
N ALA A 45 11.75 -25.95 -18.78
CA ALA A 45 13.15 -26.37 -18.79
C ALA A 45 13.64 -26.79 -20.19
N ALA A 46 12.73 -27.13 -21.11
CA ALA A 46 13.08 -27.49 -22.49
C ALA A 46 13.21 -26.25 -23.40
N ALA A 47 12.41 -25.21 -23.16
CA ALA A 47 12.40 -23.98 -23.94
C ALA A 47 13.23 -22.83 -23.33
N ASN A 48 13.82 -23.00 -22.13
CA ASN A 48 14.59 -21.99 -21.40
C ASN A 48 13.86 -20.63 -21.25
N THR A 49 12.54 -20.64 -21.19
CA THR A 49 11.74 -19.43 -21.03
C THR A 49 11.72 -19.01 -19.57
N SER A 50 12.43 -17.92 -19.27
CA SER A 50 12.51 -17.34 -17.93
C SER A 50 11.54 -16.17 -17.78
N ILE A 51 10.73 -16.15 -16.72
CA ILE A 51 9.90 -15.00 -16.37
C ILE A 51 10.39 -14.34 -15.09
N SER A 52 10.35 -13.02 -15.06
CA SER A 52 10.60 -12.20 -13.89
C SER A 52 9.66 -11.00 -13.89
N TYR A 53 9.12 -10.67 -12.73
CA TYR A 53 8.40 -9.42 -12.52
C TYR A 53 9.40 -8.30 -12.23
N PRO A 54 9.26 -7.14 -12.89
CA PRO A 54 10.13 -6.00 -12.63
C PRO A 54 9.88 -5.42 -11.23
N ALA A 55 10.90 -4.78 -10.67
CA ALA A 55 10.72 -3.91 -9.52
C ALA A 55 9.70 -2.82 -9.85
N ALA A 56 8.80 -2.54 -8.92
CA ALA A 56 7.74 -1.56 -9.10
C ALA A 56 7.57 -0.74 -7.83
N ASN A 57 7.53 0.57 -7.98
CA ASN A 57 7.19 1.49 -6.90
C ASN A 57 5.83 2.15 -7.17
N SER A 58 5.08 2.39 -6.12
CA SER A 58 3.80 3.11 -6.20
C SER A 58 3.64 4.01 -4.99
N TYR A 59 3.17 5.23 -5.24
CA TYR A 59 2.74 6.13 -4.19
C TYR A 59 1.26 6.46 -4.42
N SER A 60 0.52 6.60 -3.34
CA SER A 60 -0.86 7.08 -3.39
C SER A 60 -1.13 8.06 -2.27
N VAL A 61 -1.88 9.10 -2.60
CA VAL A 61 -2.41 10.08 -1.66
C VAL A 61 -3.92 10.00 -1.73
N MET A 62 -4.56 9.82 -0.58
CA MET A 62 -6.00 9.60 -0.46
C MET A 62 -6.57 10.54 0.60
N LEU A 63 -7.81 10.97 0.38
CA LEU A 63 -8.63 11.62 1.40
C LEU A 63 -9.69 10.62 1.85
N GLU A 64 -9.74 10.31 3.14
CA GLU A 64 -10.73 9.42 3.72
C GLU A 64 -11.65 10.24 4.64
N LEU A 65 -12.96 10.12 4.38
CA LEU A 65 -14.03 10.72 5.17
C LEU A 65 -14.93 9.61 5.69
N GLY A 66 -15.36 9.71 6.94
CA GLY A 66 -16.30 8.74 7.47
C GLY A 66 -16.84 9.09 8.85
N VAL A 67 -17.65 8.18 9.37
CA VAL A 67 -18.19 8.22 10.73
C VAL A 67 -17.63 7.03 11.48
N LYS A 68 -17.19 7.24 12.72
CA LYS A 68 -16.73 6.17 13.62
C LYS A 68 -17.50 6.22 14.94
N GLY A 69 -17.74 5.04 15.52
CA GLY A 69 -18.17 4.91 16.91
C GLY A 69 -17.03 5.27 17.86
N ILE A 70 -17.38 5.82 19.02
CA ILE A 70 -16.43 6.18 20.10
C ILE A 70 -16.54 5.16 21.23
#